data_AF-A0A2H9QGI5-F1
#
_entry.id   AF-A0A2H9QGI5-F1
#
_cell.length_a   1.000
_cell.length_b   1.000
_cell.length_c   1.000
_cell.angle_alpha   90.00
_cell.angle_beta   90.00
_cell.angle_gamma   90.00
#
_symmetry.space_group_name_H-M   'P 1'
#
loop_
_entity.id
_entity.type
_entity.pdbx_description
1 polymer ?
#
loop_
_entity_poly.entity_id
_entity_poly.type
_entity_poly.pdbx_seq_one_letter_code
_entity_poly.pdbx_strand_id
1 'polypeptide(L)' 'MSEVTTIQLEKDVVKKLKKSKTYSRQTYSELISNLLKAYSLHRKQYDEYLHRIQQEKMTELWDNKEDEEWEHA' A
#
# COMPACT_ATOMS: atom_id res chain seq x y z
N MET A 1 -10.70 -1.04 -32.12
CA MET A 1 -11.57 -1.86 -31.26
C MET A 1 -11.60 -1.19 -29.89
N SER A 2 -12.76 -1.08 -29.23
CA SER A 2 -12.80 -0.52 -27.88
C SER A 2 -12.20 -1.55 -26.91
N GLU A 3 -11.10 -1.21 -26.26
CA GLU A 3 -10.39 -1.99 -25.22
C GLU A 3 -11.22 -2.10 -23.93
N VAL A 4 -12.45 -2.63 -24.02
CA VAL A 4 -13.40 -2.70 -22.91
C VAL A 4 -13.79 -4.15 -22.68
N THR A 5 -13.66 -4.60 -21.44
CA THR A 5 -13.99 -5.95 -21.00
C THR A 5 -15.08 -5.91 -19.94
N THR A 6 -15.92 -6.94 -19.91
CA THR A 6 -16.96 -7.09 -18.88
C THR A 6 -16.40 -7.85 -17.70
N ILE A 7 -16.59 -7.30 -16.50
CA ILE A 7 -16.29 -7.98 -15.22
C ILE A 7 -17.57 -8.14 -14.42
N GLN A 8 -17.70 -9.25 -13.71
CA GLN A 8 -18.81 -9.45 -12.78
C GLN A 8 -18.39 -8.95 -11.39
N LEU A 9 -19.26 -8.19 -10.75
CA LEU A 9 -19.06 -7.66 -9.41
C LEU A 9 -20.30 -7.93 -8.57
N GLU A 10 -20.09 -8.20 -7.29
CA GLU A 10 -21.19 -8.30 -6.34
C GLU A 10 -21.96 -6.98 -6.26
N LYS A 11 -23.27 -7.07 -6.06
CA LYS A 11 -24.15 -5.90 -5.98
C LYS A 11 -23.72 -4.92 -4.88
N ASP A 12 -23.21 -5.45 -3.76
CA ASP A 12 -22.77 -4.62 -2.65
C ASP A 12 -21.45 -3.89 -2.95
N VAL A 13 -20.55 -4.50 -3.71
CA VAL A 13 -19.35 -3.82 -4.24
C VAL A 13 -19.75 -2.67 -5.17
N VAL A 14 -20.71 -2.88 -6.06
CA VAL A 14 -21.23 -1.82 -6.94
C VAL A 14 -21.85 -0.66 -6.14
N LYS A 15 -22.60 -0.96 -5.07
CA LYS A 15 -23.12 0.09 -4.17
C LYS A 15 -22.00 0.88 -3.51
N LYS A 16 -20.95 0.22 -3.03
CA LYS A 16 -19.78 0.88 -2.43
C LYS A 16 -19.08 1.77 -3.45
N LEU A 17 -18.83 1.26 -4.67
CA LEU A 17 -18.24 2.02 -5.77
C LEU A 17 -19.08 3.24 -6.15
N LYS A 18 -20.42 3.13 -6.12
CA LYS A 18 -21.30 4.27 -6.40
C LYS A 18 -21.20 5.35 -5.32
N LYS A 19 -21.05 4.96 -4.05
CA LYS A 19 -20.88 5.89 -2.91
C LYS A 19 -19.50 6.54 -2.87
N SER A 20 -18.46 5.85 -3.34
CA SER A 20 -17.09 6.35 -3.35
C SER A 20 -16.75 7.23 -4.55
N LYS A 21 -17.73 7.57 -5.40
CA LYS A 21 -17.53 8.51 -6.51
C LYS A 21 -17.26 9.90 -5.96
N THR A 22 -16.20 10.54 -6.45
CA THR A 22 -15.83 11.91 -6.08
C THR A 22 -16.73 12.94 -6.76
N TYR A 23 -17.21 12.65 -7.97
CA TYR A 23 -18.10 13.50 -8.75
C TYR A 23 -19.14 12.68 -9.51
N SER A 24 -20.28 13.29 -9.83
CA SER A 24 -21.46 12.59 -10.36
C SER A 24 -21.20 11.86 -11.70
N ARG A 25 -20.34 12.43 -12.55
CA ARG A 25 -19.99 11.91 -13.89
C ARG A 25 -18.80 10.95 -13.90
N GLN A 26 -18.21 10.62 -12.75
CA GLN A 26 -17.04 9.74 -12.69
C GLN A 26 -17.39 8.34 -13.20
N THR A 27 -16.57 7.81 -14.11
CA THR A 27 -16.71 6.44 -14.60
C THR A 27 -16.18 5.44 -13.57
N TYR A 28 -16.69 4.21 -13.60
CA TYR A 28 -16.15 3.17 -12.72
C TYR A 28 -14.70 2.82 -13.07
N SER A 29 -14.32 2.89 -14.36
CA SER A 29 -12.94 2.63 -14.79
C SER A 29 -11.96 3.66 -14.22
N GLU A 30 -12.29 4.95 -14.23
CA GLU A 30 -11.47 6.01 -13.62
C GLU A 30 -11.37 5.81 -12.10
N LEU A 31 -12.50 5.52 -11.43
CA LEU A 31 -12.54 5.30 -10.00
C LEU A 31 -11.65 4.11 -9.59
N ILE A 32 -11.80 2.97 -10.28
CA ILE A 32 -10.99 1.77 -10.03
C ILE A 32 -9.51 2.06 -10.30
N SER A 33 -9.19 2.78 -11.38
CA SER A 33 -7.80 3.15 -11.70
C SER A 33 -7.16 4.02 -10.61
N ASN A 34 -7.91 4.98 -10.07
CA ASN A 34 -7.43 5.83 -8.97
C ASN A 34 -7.27 5.04 -7.66
N LEU A 35 -8.20 4.13 -7.37
CA LEU A 35 -8.08 3.24 -6.20
C LEU A 35 -6.86 2.33 -6.31
N LEU A 36 -6.57 1.78 -7.50
CA LEU A 36 -5.39 0.96 -7.73
C LEU A 36 -4.08 1.74 -7.56
N LYS A 37 -4.04 3.00 -8.02
CA LYS A 37 -2.89 3.90 -7.79
C LYS A 37 -2.70 4.22 -6.31
N ALA A 38 -3.78 4.49 -5.59
CA ALA A 38 -3.71 4.73 -4.16
C ALA A 38 -3.23 3.49 -3.39
N TYR A 39 -3.72 2.31 -3.77
CA TYR A 39 -3.30 1.04 -3.19
C TYR A 39 -1.82 0.74 -3.45
N SER A 40 -1.32 0.94 -4.67
CA SER A 40 0.09 0.72 -4.98
C SER A 40 1.01 1.69 -4.24
N LEU A 41 0.61 2.95 -4.11
CA LEU A 41 1.35 3.94 -3.33
C LEU A 41 1.37 3.58 -1.85
N HIS A 42 0.22 3.23 -1.26
CA HIS A 42 0.12 2.85 0.14
C HIS A 42 0.93 1.59 0.44
N ARG A 43 0.95 0.61 -0.47
CA ARG A 43 1.79 -0.59 -0.31
C ARG A 43 3.27 -0.23 -0.27
N LYS A 44 3.72 0.63 -1.17
CA LYS A 44 5.12 1.10 -1.20
C LYS A 44 5.49 1.86 0.08
N GLN A 45 4.62 2.76 0.53
CA GLN A 45 4.82 3.52 1.77
C GLN A 45 4.84 2.61 3.01
N TYR A 46 4.00 1.59 3.04
CA TYR A 46 3.99 0.61 4.11
C TYR A 46 5.29 -0.19 4.16
N ASP A 47 5.79 -0.65 3.00
CA ASP A 47 7.07 -1.36 2.90
C ASP A 47 8.23 -0.45 3.35
N GLU A 48 8.26 0.81 2.90
CA GLU A 48 9.25 1.81 3.34
C GLU A 48 9.22 2.06 4.86
N TYR A 49 8.02 2.17 5.43
CA TYR A 49 7.83 2.32 6.88
C TYR A 49 8.32 1.09 7.66
N LEU A 50 8.01 -0.11 7.17
CA LEU A 50 8.45 -1.36 7.78
C LEU A 50 9.98 -1.49 7.75
N HIS A 51 10.60 -1.16 6.61
CA HIS A 51 12.05 -1.15 6.46
C HIS A 51 12.72 -0.16 7.40
N ARG A 52 12.13 1.03 7.60
CA ARG A 52 12.66 2.02 8.54
C ARG A 52 12.65 1.51 9.98
N ILE A 53 11.53 0.94 10.45
CA ILE A 53 11.46 0.35 11.80
C ILE A 53 12.47 -0.78 11.95
N GLN A 54 12.64 -1.61 10.92
CA GLN A 54 13.62 -2.68 10.93
C GLN A 54 15.04 -2.13 11.03
N GLN A 55 15.39 -1.07 10.30
CA GLN A 55 16.71 -0.43 10.40
C GLN A 55 16.96 0.14 11.79
N GLU A 56 16.00 0.87 12.36
CA GLU A 56 16.11 1.41 13.73
C GLU A 56 16.35 0.27 14.75
N LYS A 57 15.61 -0.83 14.64
CA LYS A 57 15.81 -2.01 15.51
C LYS A 57 17.12 -2.75 15.25
N MET A 58 17.58 -2.83 14.00
CA MET A 58 18.87 -3.44 13.67
C MET A 58 20.01 -2.60 14.25
N THR A 59 19.93 -1.28 14.22
CA THR A 59 20.89 -0.37 14.87
C THR A 59 20.78 -0.38 16.40
N GLU A 60 19.64 -0.77 16.98
CA GLU A 60 19.55 -1.01 18.43
C GLU A 60 20.18 -2.37 18.83
N LEU A 61 20.11 -3.36 17.94
CA LEU A 61 20.63 -4.71 18.17
C LEU A 61 22.13 -4.85 17.82
N TRP A 62 22.63 -4.03 16.90
CA TRP A 62 24.03 -3.90 16.51
C TRP A 62 24.49 -2.45 16.71
N ASP A 63 25.58 -2.21 17.44
CA ASP A 63 25.99 -0.96 18.16
C ASP A 63 25.53 -0.87 19.63
N ASN A 64 25.28 -2.00 20.28
CA ASN A 64 25.08 -2.02 21.73
C ASN A 64 26.38 -2.38 22.47
N LYS A 65 26.41 -2.08 23.77
CA LYS A 65 27.57 -2.35 24.65
C LYS A 65 28.01 -3.82 24.66
N GLU A 66 27.07 -4.74 24.39
CA GLU A 66 27.38 -6.17 24.34
C GLU A 66 28.21 -6.48 23.09
N ASP A 67 27.90 -5.90 21.92
CA ASP A 67 28.72 -6.07 20.70
C ASP A 67 30.15 -5.56 20.87
N GLU A 68 30.36 -4.43 21.58
CA GLU A 68 31.72 -3.95 21.92
C GLU A 68 32.48 -4.94 22.82
N GLU A 69 31.78 -5.62 23.73
CA GLU A 69 32.37 -6.65 24.60
C GLU A 69 32.64 -7.97 23.85
N TRP A 70 31.86 -8.30 22.81
CA TRP A 70 32.06 -9.47 21.95
C TRP A 70 33.17 -9.29 20.90
N GLU A 71 33.38 -8.08 20.36
CA GLU A 71 34.48 -7.76 19.43
C GLU A 71 35.86 -7.67 20.14
N HIS A 72 35.87 -7.53 21.47
CA HIS A 72 37.08 -7.39 22.28
C HIS A 72 37.42 -8.64 23.15
N ALA A 73 36.70 -9.75 22.97
CA ALA A 73 36.97 -11.05 23.61
C ALA A 73 37.85 -11.97 22.73
#